data_AF-A0A7W5E5Y2-F1
#
_entry.id   AF-A0A7W5E5Y2-F1
#
_cell.length_a   1.000
_cell.length_b   1.000
_cell.length_c   1.000
_cell.angle_alpha   90.00
_cell.angle_beta   90.00
_cell.angle_gamma   90.00
#
_symmetry.space_group_name_H-M   'P 1'
#
loop_
_entity.id
_entity.type
_entity.pdbx_description
1 polymer ?
#
loop_
_entity_poly.entity_id
_entity_poly.type
_entity_poly.pdbx_seq_one_letter_code
_entity_poly.pdbx_strand_id
1 'polypeptide(L)'
;MKTTLLGLAVAMSSIGAAYAAPQTVGGVTWDPEYGLDFSSSSVQMHQIFEQDGTARGYGIISTMNGTAQDKFCAGCELTIVYGGYTPSTVTGNTTLYTGGFVNIFVNNGPSTINPADPLSMNDGNVGLGTLWLSLAGHEYEGATLRGTVNSTLPPNLSGLGQLDVVGGVAAAYFDTNAQVDGSDLSFSSSFTQPFPGTTNHVVGTGNFYGMTSPVPEPGTYMMMGAGLLTLAALRRRKQR
;
A
#
# COMPACT_ATOMS: atom_id res chain seq x y z
N MET A 1 67.83 13.95 22.02
CA MET A 1 67.10 14.18 20.75
C MET A 1 65.70 13.57 20.90
N LYS A 2 64.68 14.45 20.89
CA LYS A 2 63.26 14.11 20.87
C LYS A 2 62.83 13.94 19.41
N THR A 3 62.10 12.88 19.07
CA THR A 3 60.95 12.85 18.13
C THR A 3 60.54 11.41 17.80
N THR A 4 59.25 11.08 17.99
CA THR A 4 58.40 10.20 17.15
C THR A 4 57.08 9.98 17.91
N LEU A 5 56.10 10.87 17.72
CA LEU A 5 55.03 10.84 16.71
C LEU A 5 53.76 10.16 17.23
N LEU A 6 52.85 11.02 17.71
CA LEU A 6 51.42 10.80 17.89
C LEU A 6 50.80 10.14 16.65
N GLY A 7 49.85 9.23 16.87
CA GLY A 7 48.94 8.73 15.85
C GLY A 7 47.55 8.50 16.45
N LEU A 8 46.89 9.58 16.86
CA LEU A 8 45.50 9.56 17.30
C LEU A 8 44.62 9.54 16.04
N ALA A 9 44.13 8.37 15.64
CA ALA A 9 43.12 8.28 14.59
C ALA A 9 41.75 8.58 15.22
N VAL A 10 41.33 9.84 15.13
CA VAL A 10 39.93 10.22 15.38
C VAL A 10 39.11 9.69 14.21
N ALA A 11 38.49 8.52 14.39
CA ALA A 11 37.42 8.08 13.51
C ALA A 11 36.17 8.85 13.91
N MET A 12 35.92 9.99 13.24
CA MET A 12 34.59 10.61 13.26
C MET A 12 33.64 9.66 12.53
N SER A 13 33.03 8.73 13.27
CA SER A 13 31.81 8.06 12.82
C SER A 13 30.69 9.08 12.88
N SER A 14 30.53 9.88 11.81
CA SER A 14 29.26 10.52 11.54
C SER A 14 28.27 9.38 11.33
N ILE A 15 27.54 9.03 12.39
CA ILE A 15 26.30 8.26 12.29
C ILE A 15 25.37 9.18 11.50
N GLY A 16 25.43 9.07 10.17
CA GLY A 16 24.39 9.65 9.34
C GLY A 16 23.09 9.01 9.81
N ALA A 17 22.08 9.82 10.09
CA ALA A 17 20.73 9.30 10.21
C ALA A 17 20.49 8.44 8.96
N ALA A 18 20.13 7.18 9.15
CA ALA A 18 19.72 6.33 8.05
C ALA A 18 18.40 6.92 7.56
N TYR A 19 18.48 7.80 6.56
CA TYR A 19 17.31 8.28 5.86
C TYR A 19 16.80 7.11 5.02
N ALA A 20 15.55 6.69 5.23
CA ALA A 20 14.96 5.65 4.41
C ALA A 20 14.66 6.26 3.03
N ALA A 21 15.50 5.95 2.04
CA ALA A 21 15.25 6.39 0.67
C ALA A 21 13.91 5.83 0.14
N PRO A 22 13.30 6.47 -0.87
CA PRO A 22 12.15 5.90 -1.55
C PRO A 22 12.41 4.45 -1.98
N GLN A 23 11.44 3.58 -1.71
CA GLN A 23 11.54 2.15 -1.93
C GLN A 23 10.81 1.77 -3.20
N THR A 24 11.45 0.99 -4.08
CA THR A 24 10.83 0.49 -5.32
C THR A 24 10.69 -1.02 -5.29
N VAL A 25 9.46 -1.52 -5.37
CA VAL A 25 9.16 -2.97 -5.44
C VAL A 25 8.15 -3.23 -6.54
N GLY A 26 8.46 -4.15 -7.44
CA GLY A 26 7.57 -4.50 -8.55
C GLY A 26 7.31 -3.36 -9.53
N GLY A 27 8.17 -2.33 -9.57
CA GLY A 27 7.99 -1.12 -10.40
C GLY A 27 7.23 0.01 -9.70
N VAL A 28 6.75 -0.22 -8.47
CA VAL A 28 6.03 0.77 -7.66
C VAL A 28 6.97 1.39 -6.64
N THR A 29 6.99 2.70 -6.57
CA THR A 29 7.87 3.47 -5.67
C THR A 29 7.06 4.25 -4.64
N TRP A 30 7.35 4.07 -3.37
CA TRP A 30 6.77 4.83 -2.25
C TRP A 30 7.87 5.37 -1.35
N ASP A 31 7.54 6.34 -0.50
CA ASP A 31 8.49 6.99 0.40
C ASP A 31 8.10 6.71 1.87
N PRO A 32 8.82 5.82 2.58
CA PRO A 32 8.55 5.54 3.99
C PRO A 32 8.71 6.75 4.92
N GLU A 33 9.43 7.80 4.49
CA GLU A 33 9.60 9.05 5.26
C GLU A 33 8.57 10.11 4.94
N TYR A 34 7.63 9.81 4.03
CA TYR A 34 6.47 10.66 3.83
C TYR A 34 5.78 10.91 5.17
N GLY A 35 5.21 12.10 5.39
CA GLY A 35 4.65 12.46 6.71
C GLY A 35 3.56 11.52 7.24
N LEU A 36 3.00 10.68 6.38
CA LEU A 36 2.03 9.62 6.69
C LEU A 36 2.53 8.21 6.29
N ASP A 37 3.84 8.01 6.10
CA ASP A 37 4.52 6.80 5.61
C ASP A 37 3.92 6.24 4.31
N PHE A 38 2.86 5.44 4.38
CA PHE A 38 2.11 5.03 3.21
C PHE A 38 0.74 5.70 3.15
N SER A 39 0.50 6.42 2.06
CA SER A 39 -0.81 6.96 1.72
C SER A 39 -1.03 6.79 0.22
N SER A 40 -2.15 6.18 -0.16
CA SER A 40 -2.58 6.11 -1.56
C SER A 40 -4.04 6.52 -1.71
N SER A 41 -4.36 7.11 -2.86
CA SER A 41 -5.74 7.50 -3.19
C SER A 41 -6.12 7.02 -4.58
N SER A 42 -7.38 6.61 -4.66
CA SER A 42 -8.09 6.22 -5.86
C SER A 42 -9.17 7.26 -6.15
N VAL A 43 -8.97 8.02 -7.23
CA VAL A 43 -9.99 8.94 -7.76
C VAL A 43 -11.17 8.20 -8.38
N GLN A 44 -11.02 6.90 -8.67
CA GLN A 44 -12.05 6.07 -9.26
C GLN A 44 -12.05 4.68 -8.62
N MET A 45 -13.14 4.39 -7.91
CA MET A 45 -13.50 3.12 -7.31
C MET A 45 -14.91 2.75 -7.74
N HIS A 46 -15.09 1.50 -8.15
CA HIS A 46 -16.37 0.90 -8.50
C HIS A 46 -16.78 -0.02 -7.35
N GLN A 47 -18.04 0.05 -6.94
CA GLN A 47 -18.65 -0.92 -6.03
C GLN A 47 -19.90 -1.50 -6.64
N ILE A 48 -19.96 -2.82 -6.64
CA ILE A 48 -21.03 -3.63 -7.18
C ILE A 48 -21.56 -4.51 -6.05
N PHE A 49 -22.87 -4.47 -5.84
CA PHE A 49 -23.57 -5.32 -4.91
C PHE A 49 -24.18 -6.51 -5.65
N GLU A 50 -23.85 -7.71 -5.21
CA GLU A 50 -24.48 -8.93 -5.69
C GLU A 50 -25.90 -9.08 -5.11
N GLN A 51 -26.68 -10.02 -5.65
CA GLN A 51 -28.08 -10.21 -5.25
C GLN A 51 -28.22 -10.59 -3.76
N ASP A 52 -27.22 -11.24 -3.18
CA ASP A 52 -27.14 -11.59 -1.76
C ASP A 52 -26.62 -10.43 -0.88
N GLY A 53 -26.33 -9.27 -1.47
CA GLY A 53 -25.76 -8.11 -0.79
C GLY A 53 -24.24 -8.17 -0.63
N THR A 54 -23.57 -9.23 -1.09
CA THR A 54 -22.11 -9.32 -1.10
C THR A 54 -21.53 -8.17 -1.91
N ALA A 55 -20.56 -7.46 -1.33
CA ALA A 55 -19.89 -6.35 -1.98
C ALA A 55 -18.60 -6.80 -2.67
N ARG A 56 -18.42 -6.33 -3.89
CA ARG A 56 -17.17 -6.43 -4.65
C ARG A 56 -16.94 -5.17 -5.47
N GLY A 57 -15.79 -5.10 -6.11
CA GLY A 57 -15.54 -4.07 -7.10
C GLY A 57 -14.07 -3.98 -7.45
N TYR A 58 -13.73 -2.85 -8.02
CA TYR A 58 -12.41 -2.60 -8.54
C TYR A 58 -12.12 -1.10 -8.60
N GLY A 59 -10.87 -0.72 -8.81
CA GLY A 59 -10.47 0.68 -8.90
C GLY A 59 -9.06 0.83 -9.42
N ILE A 60 -8.57 2.06 -9.40
CA ILE A 60 -7.19 2.40 -9.78
C ILE A 60 -6.54 3.24 -8.69
N ILE A 61 -5.29 2.95 -8.35
CA ILE A 61 -4.48 3.84 -7.51
C ILE A 61 -3.96 4.96 -8.41
N SER A 62 -4.39 6.17 -8.14
CA SER A 62 -4.06 7.36 -8.92
C SER A 62 -2.99 8.24 -8.29
N THR A 63 -2.84 8.15 -6.97
CA THR A 63 -1.80 8.85 -6.21
C THR A 63 -1.19 7.96 -5.15
N MET A 64 0.09 8.18 -4.87
CA MET A 64 0.84 7.53 -3.79
C MET A 64 1.83 8.54 -3.19
N ASN A 65 1.83 8.68 -1.86
CA ASN A 65 2.62 9.69 -1.12
C ASN A 65 2.50 11.11 -1.69
N GLY A 66 1.30 11.49 -2.14
CA GLY A 66 1.04 12.80 -2.75
C GLY A 66 1.59 12.98 -4.16
N THR A 67 2.14 11.94 -4.79
CA THR A 67 2.64 11.98 -6.17
C THR A 67 1.69 11.30 -7.14
N ALA A 68 1.73 11.70 -8.41
CA ALA A 68 0.93 11.11 -9.49
C ALA A 68 1.57 9.82 -10.02
N GLN A 69 0.79 9.04 -10.79
CA GLN A 69 1.17 7.73 -11.33
C GLN A 69 2.49 7.73 -12.10
N ASP A 70 2.81 8.80 -12.84
CA ASP A 70 4.08 8.91 -13.56
C ASP A 70 5.32 8.95 -12.65
N LYS A 71 5.14 9.22 -11.35
CA LYS A 71 6.21 9.23 -10.33
C LYS A 71 6.32 7.92 -9.59
N PHE A 72 5.21 7.41 -9.05
CA PHE A 72 5.24 6.18 -8.25
C PHE A 72 5.20 4.92 -9.11
N CYS A 73 4.77 4.99 -10.37
CA CYS A 73 4.61 3.85 -11.28
C CYS A 73 4.92 4.25 -12.72
N ALA A 74 6.17 4.61 -12.99
CA ALA A 74 6.59 5.10 -14.31
C ALA A 74 6.40 4.01 -15.39
N GLY A 75 5.40 4.21 -16.26
CA GLY A 75 5.08 3.26 -17.34
C GLY A 75 4.25 2.06 -16.89
N CYS A 76 3.64 2.12 -15.71
CA CYS A 76 2.77 1.07 -15.20
C CYS A 76 1.48 1.62 -14.61
N GLU A 77 0.56 0.73 -14.31
CA GLU A 77 -0.77 1.01 -13.76
C GLU A 77 -1.04 0.10 -12.57
N LEU A 78 -1.59 0.66 -11.48
CA LEU A 78 -2.03 -0.10 -10.31
C LEU A 78 -3.55 -0.21 -10.29
N THR A 79 -4.06 -1.41 -10.47
CA THR A 79 -5.50 -1.68 -10.34
C THR A 79 -5.80 -2.43 -9.04
N ILE A 80 -6.93 -2.10 -8.45
CA ILE A 80 -7.46 -2.74 -7.26
C ILE A 80 -8.59 -3.67 -7.71
N VAL A 81 -8.62 -4.89 -7.17
CA VAL A 81 -9.75 -5.80 -7.26
C VAL A 81 -10.08 -6.26 -5.86
N TYR A 82 -11.32 -6.07 -5.43
CA TYR A 82 -11.78 -6.48 -4.10
C TYR A 82 -13.12 -7.20 -4.19
N GLY A 83 -13.40 -8.04 -3.20
CA GLY A 83 -14.64 -8.81 -3.16
C GLY A 83 -14.69 -9.75 -1.98
N GLY A 84 -15.77 -10.54 -1.90
CA GLY A 84 -15.97 -11.51 -0.82
C GLY A 84 -16.40 -10.89 0.51
N TYR A 85 -16.83 -9.62 0.51
CA TYR A 85 -17.41 -8.97 1.69
C TYR A 85 -18.89 -9.35 1.78
N THR A 86 -19.21 -10.33 2.61
CA THR A 86 -20.59 -10.81 2.79
C THR A 86 -21.25 -10.07 3.96
N PRO A 87 -22.48 -9.53 3.80
CA PRO A 87 -23.16 -8.83 4.87
C PRO A 87 -23.49 -9.79 6.03
N SER A 88 -23.13 -9.41 7.26
CA SER A 88 -23.36 -10.21 8.46
C SER A 88 -24.45 -9.62 9.35
N THR A 89 -24.43 -8.30 9.55
CA THR A 89 -25.37 -7.59 10.43
C THR A 89 -25.78 -6.28 9.78
N VAL A 90 -27.07 -5.97 9.81
CA VAL A 90 -27.62 -4.69 9.34
C VAL A 90 -28.32 -4.01 10.51
N THR A 91 -27.90 -2.79 10.83
CA THR A 91 -28.50 -1.96 11.89
C THR A 91 -28.71 -0.54 11.37
N GLY A 92 -29.98 -0.16 11.20
CA GLY A 92 -30.31 1.16 10.64
C GLY A 92 -29.75 1.32 9.23
N ASN A 93 -28.88 2.30 9.04
CA ASN A 93 -28.22 2.58 7.76
C ASN A 93 -26.79 2.01 7.67
N THR A 94 -26.36 1.24 8.66
CA THR A 94 -25.04 0.60 8.70
C THR A 94 -25.17 -0.89 8.45
N THR A 95 -24.30 -1.41 7.58
CA THR A 95 -24.12 -2.83 7.31
C THR A 95 -22.71 -3.22 7.69
N LEU A 96 -22.59 -4.22 8.55
CA LEU A 96 -21.34 -4.91 8.85
C LEU A 96 -21.15 -6.06 7.87
N TYR A 97 -19.92 -6.23 7.42
CA TYR A 97 -19.50 -7.28 6.51
C TYR A 97 -18.45 -8.16 7.17
N THR A 98 -18.38 -9.41 6.74
CA THR A 98 -17.35 -10.38 7.13
C THR A 98 -16.59 -10.90 5.92
N GLY A 99 -15.36 -11.34 6.14
CA GLY A 99 -14.48 -11.84 5.09
C GLY A 99 -13.90 -10.70 4.24
N GLY A 100 -13.78 -10.96 2.95
CA GLY A 100 -13.28 -9.97 2.00
C GLY A 100 -11.78 -10.05 1.72
N PHE A 101 -11.43 -9.65 0.51
CA PHE A 101 -10.05 -9.49 0.07
C PHE A 101 -9.90 -8.18 -0.71
N VAL A 102 -8.69 -7.64 -0.74
CA VAL A 102 -8.28 -6.54 -1.61
C VAL A 102 -6.95 -6.91 -2.24
N ASN A 103 -6.93 -7.04 -3.57
CA ASN A 103 -5.74 -7.35 -4.34
C ASN A 103 -5.37 -6.15 -5.21
N ILE A 104 -4.09 -5.78 -5.16
CA ILE A 104 -3.51 -4.70 -5.95
C ILE A 104 -2.56 -5.32 -6.96
N PHE A 105 -2.77 -5.00 -8.23
CA PHE A 105 -2.01 -5.54 -9.35
C PHE A 105 -1.25 -4.43 -10.07
N VAL A 106 -0.01 -4.73 -10.44
CA VAL A 106 0.82 -3.85 -11.26
C VAL A 106 0.84 -4.38 -12.69
N ASN A 107 0.29 -3.57 -13.59
CA ASN A 107 0.32 -3.81 -15.03
C ASN A 107 1.38 -2.91 -15.68
N ASN A 108 2.41 -3.53 -16.26
CA ASN A 108 3.45 -2.84 -17.05
C ASN A 108 3.14 -2.86 -18.56
N GLY A 109 2.02 -3.45 -18.96
CA GLY A 109 1.55 -3.47 -20.34
C GLY A 109 0.78 -2.20 -20.71
N PRO A 110 0.20 -2.17 -21.93
CA PRO A 110 -0.68 -1.08 -22.32
C PRO A 110 -1.84 -0.92 -21.32
N SER A 111 -2.10 0.31 -20.88
CA SER A 111 -3.31 0.66 -20.14
C SER A 111 -4.45 1.00 -21.10
N THR A 112 -5.65 0.53 -20.76
CA THR A 112 -6.90 0.92 -21.43
C THR A 112 -7.83 1.69 -20.50
N ILE A 113 -7.39 1.94 -19.27
CA ILE A 113 -8.16 2.63 -18.25
C ILE A 113 -7.83 4.13 -18.32
N ASN A 114 -8.88 4.94 -18.34
CA ASN A 114 -8.80 6.37 -18.16
C ASN A 114 -9.38 6.72 -16.77
N PRO A 115 -8.56 7.15 -15.79
CA PRO A 115 -9.02 7.45 -14.44
C PRO A 115 -10.02 8.62 -14.34
N ALA A 116 -10.18 9.40 -15.41
CA ALA A 116 -11.18 10.45 -15.51
C ALA A 116 -12.49 10.00 -16.17
N ASP A 117 -12.55 8.77 -16.70
CA ASP A 117 -13.73 8.19 -17.33
C ASP A 117 -14.13 6.88 -16.65
N PRO A 118 -15.19 6.88 -15.83
CA PRO A 118 -15.67 5.68 -15.15
C PRO A 118 -16.07 4.55 -16.09
N LEU A 119 -16.41 4.84 -17.35
CA LEU A 119 -16.83 3.82 -18.31
C LEU A 119 -15.65 3.06 -18.93
N SER A 120 -14.42 3.56 -18.76
CA SER A 120 -13.21 2.91 -19.29
C SER A 120 -12.79 1.67 -18.48
N MET A 121 -13.25 1.52 -17.23
CA MET A 121 -12.80 0.49 -16.30
C MET A 121 -13.84 -0.61 -16.10
N ASN A 122 -13.43 -1.87 -16.25
CA ASN A 122 -14.29 -3.05 -16.15
C ASN A 122 -13.51 -4.30 -15.70
N ASP A 123 -14.24 -5.37 -15.37
CA ASP A 123 -13.66 -6.64 -14.91
C ASP A 123 -12.64 -7.26 -15.89
N GLY A 124 -12.67 -6.89 -17.19
CA GLY A 124 -11.75 -7.41 -18.21
C GLY A 124 -10.42 -6.68 -18.34
N ASN A 125 -10.29 -5.46 -17.77
CA ASN A 125 -9.06 -4.67 -17.84
C ASN A 125 -8.44 -4.29 -16.49
N VAL A 126 -9.06 -4.70 -15.38
CA VAL A 126 -8.47 -4.65 -14.04
C VAL A 126 -7.86 -6.00 -13.65
N GLY A 127 -7.00 -6.02 -12.63
CA GLY A 127 -6.42 -7.27 -12.13
C GLY A 127 -5.39 -7.90 -13.06
N LEU A 128 -4.80 -7.10 -13.97
CA LEU A 128 -3.81 -7.55 -14.93
C LEU A 128 -2.39 -7.40 -14.39
N GLY A 129 -1.51 -8.32 -14.79
CA GLY A 129 -0.09 -8.24 -14.48
C GLY A 129 0.28 -8.94 -13.17
N THR A 130 1.21 -8.34 -12.42
CA THR A 130 1.78 -8.96 -11.21
C THR A 130 0.97 -8.60 -9.99
N LEU A 131 0.63 -9.58 -9.15
CA LEU A 131 0.03 -9.34 -7.84
C LEU A 131 1.05 -8.64 -6.93
N TRP A 132 0.85 -7.34 -6.73
CA TRP A 132 1.77 -6.48 -6.00
C TRP A 132 1.55 -6.55 -4.50
N LEU A 133 0.30 -6.45 -4.08
CA LEU A 133 -0.11 -6.58 -2.68
C LEU A 133 -1.43 -7.33 -2.61
N SER A 134 -1.53 -8.29 -1.71
CA SER A 134 -2.73 -9.06 -1.42
C SER A 134 -3.08 -8.87 0.04
N LEU A 135 -4.33 -8.47 0.29
CA LEU A 135 -4.84 -8.09 1.58
C LEU A 135 -6.11 -8.88 1.89
N ALA A 136 -6.27 -9.31 3.13
CA ALA A 136 -7.51 -9.86 3.67
C ALA A 136 -8.20 -8.83 4.57
N GLY A 137 -9.53 -8.89 4.69
CA GLY A 137 -10.26 -8.08 5.67
C GLY A 137 -9.85 -8.44 7.09
N HIS A 138 -9.34 -7.47 7.85
CA HIS A 138 -9.01 -7.63 9.26
C HIS A 138 -10.29 -7.56 10.09
N GLU A 139 -10.54 -8.55 10.94
CA GLU A 139 -11.75 -8.58 11.76
C GLU A 139 -11.57 -7.73 13.02
N TYR A 140 -12.31 -6.63 13.11
CA TYR A 140 -12.39 -5.78 14.28
C TYR A 140 -13.82 -5.71 14.79
N GLU A 141 -14.04 -6.03 16.07
CA GLU A 141 -15.38 -6.07 16.69
C GLU A 141 -16.39 -6.94 15.90
N GLY A 142 -15.93 -8.04 15.30
CA GLY A 142 -16.77 -8.99 14.55
C GLY A 142 -17.14 -8.57 13.12
N ALA A 143 -16.45 -7.56 12.56
CA ALA A 143 -16.64 -7.11 11.19
C ALA A 143 -15.30 -6.81 10.52
N THR A 144 -15.21 -7.07 9.21
CA THR A 144 -14.04 -6.72 8.38
C THR A 144 -14.23 -5.42 7.60
N LEU A 145 -15.49 -5.05 7.36
CA LEU A 145 -15.87 -3.81 6.71
C LEU A 145 -17.17 -3.28 7.32
N ARG A 146 -17.22 -1.97 7.53
CA ARG A 146 -18.43 -1.24 7.89
C ARG A 146 -18.87 -0.38 6.72
N GLY A 147 -19.97 -0.74 6.08
CA GLY A 147 -20.64 0.08 5.09
C GLY A 147 -21.72 0.96 5.72
N THR A 148 -21.86 2.20 5.28
CA THR A 148 -22.93 3.12 5.72
C THR A 148 -23.62 3.76 4.52
N VAL A 149 -24.95 3.73 4.52
CA VAL A 149 -25.83 4.39 3.54
C VAL A 149 -26.26 5.74 4.11
N ASN A 150 -25.69 6.84 3.63
CA ASN A 150 -26.07 8.19 4.07
C ASN A 150 -27.25 8.74 3.26
N SER A 151 -27.34 8.38 1.98
CA SER A 151 -28.45 8.72 1.08
C SER A 151 -28.57 7.67 -0.02
N THR A 152 -29.79 7.42 -0.49
CA THR A 152 -30.06 6.52 -1.63
C THR A 152 -30.26 7.28 -2.94
N LEU A 153 -30.72 8.55 -2.90
CA LEU A 153 -30.92 9.40 -4.07
C LEU A 153 -30.55 10.87 -3.79
N PRO A 154 -29.45 11.39 -4.38
CA PRO A 154 -28.39 10.62 -5.05
C PRO A 154 -27.72 9.65 -4.05
N PRO A 155 -27.11 8.55 -4.53
CA PRO A 155 -26.43 7.63 -3.64
C PRO A 155 -25.30 8.35 -2.90
N ASN A 156 -25.18 8.11 -1.61
CA ASN A 156 -24.05 8.50 -0.79
C ASN A 156 -23.76 7.34 0.15
N LEU A 157 -22.79 6.52 -0.22
CA LEU A 157 -22.35 5.35 0.54
C LEU A 157 -20.92 5.59 1.01
N SER A 158 -20.58 5.04 2.17
CA SER A 158 -19.22 5.06 2.69
C SER A 158 -18.82 3.70 3.21
N GLY A 159 -17.53 3.38 3.11
CA GLY A 159 -16.94 2.16 3.64
C GLY A 159 -15.72 2.49 4.49
N LEU A 160 -15.60 1.82 5.63
CA LEU A 160 -14.42 1.87 6.49
C LEU A 160 -14.04 0.44 6.86
N GLY A 161 -12.75 0.14 6.84
CA GLY A 161 -12.27 -1.15 7.30
C GLY A 161 -10.76 -1.18 7.45
N GLN A 162 -10.29 -2.32 7.93
CA GLN A 162 -8.90 -2.63 8.18
C GLN A 162 -8.52 -3.88 7.39
N LEU A 163 -7.23 -4.01 7.09
CA LEU A 163 -6.71 -4.99 6.16
C LEU A 163 -5.41 -5.58 6.70
N ASP A 164 -5.28 -6.90 6.57
CA ASP A 164 -4.07 -7.66 6.87
C ASP A 164 -3.38 -8.07 5.57
N VAL A 165 -2.06 -7.98 5.54
CA VAL A 165 -1.23 -8.41 4.42
C VAL A 165 -1.12 -9.91 4.42
N VAL A 166 -1.49 -10.52 3.30
CA VAL A 166 -1.46 -11.99 3.13
C VAL A 166 -0.61 -12.45 1.96
N GLY A 167 -0.11 -11.53 1.12
CA GLY A 167 0.78 -11.88 0.01
C GLY A 167 1.06 -10.75 -0.97
N GLY A 168 1.66 -11.11 -2.10
CA GLY A 168 2.13 -10.17 -3.14
C GLY A 168 3.62 -9.86 -3.03
N VAL A 169 4.20 -9.32 -4.11
CA VAL A 169 5.65 -9.04 -4.15
C VAL A 169 6.10 -7.96 -3.16
N ALA A 170 5.19 -7.08 -2.71
CA ALA A 170 5.45 -6.04 -1.74
C ALA A 170 5.09 -6.44 -0.30
N ALA A 171 4.55 -7.65 -0.05
CA ALA A 171 3.99 -8.05 1.24
C ALA A 171 4.90 -7.77 2.44
N ALA A 172 6.18 -8.16 2.32
CA ALA A 172 7.16 -8.05 3.41
C ALA A 172 7.42 -6.60 3.88
N TYR A 173 6.98 -5.60 3.13
CA TYR A 173 7.13 -4.19 3.48
C TYR A 173 5.88 -3.60 4.11
N PHE A 174 4.72 -4.24 3.94
CA PHE A 174 3.44 -3.75 4.43
C PHE A 174 2.93 -4.52 5.65
N ASP A 175 3.41 -5.75 5.89
CA ASP A 175 3.14 -6.53 7.11
C ASP A 175 3.87 -5.91 8.32
N THR A 176 3.22 -4.95 8.95
CA THR A 176 3.78 -4.13 10.05
C THR A 176 2.97 -4.24 11.33
N ASN A 177 1.72 -4.68 11.24
CA ASN A 177 0.76 -4.74 12.35
C ASN A 177 0.65 -3.40 13.11
N ALA A 178 0.82 -2.28 12.39
CA ALA A 178 0.99 -0.95 12.98
C ALA A 178 -0.32 -0.17 13.16
N GLN A 179 -1.42 -0.64 12.57
CA GLN A 179 -2.73 -0.02 12.71
C GLN A 179 -3.46 -0.54 13.96
N VAL A 180 -4.69 -0.07 14.15
CA VAL A 180 -5.56 -0.50 15.25
C VAL A 180 -5.73 -2.01 15.21
N ASP A 181 -5.77 -2.62 16.40
CA ASP A 181 -5.92 -4.07 16.62
C ASP A 181 -4.85 -4.96 15.94
N GLY A 182 -3.75 -4.34 15.50
CA GLY A 182 -2.64 -5.03 14.85
C GLY A 182 -2.86 -5.24 13.35
N SER A 183 -3.80 -4.54 12.71
CA SER A 183 -3.92 -4.61 11.26
C SER A 183 -2.75 -3.90 10.55
N ASP A 184 -2.57 -4.17 9.27
CA ASP A 184 -1.47 -3.61 8.49
C ASP A 184 -1.83 -2.30 7.81
N LEU A 185 -3.00 -2.27 7.16
CA LEU A 185 -3.53 -1.12 6.46
C LEU A 185 -4.95 -0.81 6.94
N SER A 186 -5.33 0.45 6.79
CA SER A 186 -6.70 0.90 6.91
C SER A 186 -7.17 1.47 5.58
N PHE A 187 -8.47 1.35 5.30
CA PHE A 187 -9.07 1.91 4.10
C PHE A 187 -10.34 2.70 4.40
N SER A 188 -10.59 3.67 3.53
CA SER A 188 -11.84 4.43 3.52
C SER A 188 -12.32 4.61 2.09
N SER A 189 -13.63 4.48 1.86
CA SER A 189 -14.25 4.70 0.56
C SER A 189 -15.50 5.56 0.65
N SER A 190 -15.81 6.25 -0.44
CA SER A 190 -17.01 7.07 -0.59
C SER A 190 -17.55 6.93 -2.00
N PHE A 191 -18.79 6.47 -2.14
CA PHE A 191 -19.48 6.28 -3.41
C PHE A 191 -20.65 7.23 -3.54
N THR A 192 -20.60 8.10 -4.55
CA THR A 192 -21.55 9.21 -4.71
C THR A 192 -22.21 9.29 -6.07
N GLN A 193 -21.79 8.43 -7.02
CA GLN A 193 -22.26 8.45 -8.40
C GLN A 193 -22.87 7.10 -8.77
N PRO A 194 -24.13 7.04 -9.25
CA PRO A 194 -24.67 5.80 -9.79
C PRO A 194 -23.98 5.45 -11.12
N PHE A 195 -23.67 4.19 -11.34
CA PHE A 195 -23.18 3.73 -12.63
C PHE A 195 -24.36 3.65 -13.62
N PRO A 196 -24.24 4.16 -14.86
CA PRO A 196 -25.35 4.19 -15.81
C PRO A 196 -25.91 2.79 -16.12
N GLY A 197 -27.25 2.70 -16.20
CA GLY A 197 -27.94 1.50 -16.64
C GLY A 197 -28.12 0.41 -15.58
N THR A 198 -27.67 0.63 -14.35
CA THR A 198 -27.84 -0.32 -13.25
C THR A 198 -28.01 0.38 -11.90
N THR A 199 -28.64 -0.31 -10.94
CA THR A 199 -28.93 0.20 -9.60
C THR A 199 -28.01 -0.39 -8.52
N ASN A 200 -27.33 -1.50 -8.80
CA ASN A 200 -26.45 -2.18 -7.86
C ASN A 200 -24.97 -1.78 -8.00
N HIS A 201 -24.67 -0.81 -8.86
CA HIS A 201 -23.31 -0.40 -9.16
C HIS A 201 -23.17 1.11 -8.98
N VAL A 202 -22.23 1.49 -8.13
CA VAL A 202 -21.90 2.88 -7.82
C VAL A 202 -20.41 3.13 -8.02
N VAL A 203 -20.06 4.39 -8.24
CA VAL A 203 -18.70 4.89 -8.45
C VAL A 203 -18.39 5.97 -7.43
N GLY A 204 -17.12 6.03 -7.04
CA GLY A 204 -16.59 7.07 -6.17
C GLY A 204 -15.10 6.96 -5.97
N THR A 205 -14.65 7.16 -4.74
CA THR A 205 -13.24 7.29 -4.37
C THR A 205 -12.86 6.36 -3.22
N GLY A 206 -11.56 6.12 -3.06
CA GLY A 206 -11.02 5.33 -1.96
C GLY A 206 -9.63 5.80 -1.55
N ASN A 207 -9.27 5.56 -0.31
CA ASN A 207 -7.93 5.82 0.23
C ASN A 207 -7.44 4.61 1.02
N PHE A 208 -6.16 4.32 0.92
CA PHE A 208 -5.45 3.37 1.77
C PHE A 208 -4.36 4.11 2.53
N TYR A 209 -4.18 3.76 3.79
CA TYR A 209 -3.15 4.33 4.64
C TYR A 209 -2.60 3.26 5.57
N GLY A 210 -1.31 3.35 5.88
CA GLY A 210 -0.58 2.33 6.62
C GLY A 210 0.84 2.80 6.96
N MET A 211 1.56 1.94 7.66
CA MET A 211 3.00 2.09 7.87
C MET A 211 3.72 1.04 7.03
N THR A 212 4.95 1.32 6.62
CA THR A 212 5.80 0.37 5.90
C THR A 212 7.07 0.08 6.68
N SER A 213 7.54 -1.16 6.63
CA SER A 213 8.85 -1.50 7.16
C SER A 213 9.93 -0.97 6.20
N PRO A 214 10.94 -0.24 6.69
CA PRO A 214 12.07 0.13 5.86
C PRO A 214 12.75 -1.13 5.32
N VAL A 215 13.20 -1.10 4.06
CA VAL A 215 14.04 -2.17 3.49
C VAL A 215 15.29 -2.28 4.36
N PRO A 216 15.61 -3.46 4.94
CA PRO A 216 16.91 -3.68 5.54
C PRO A 216 17.95 -3.53 4.43
N GLU A 217 18.68 -2.41 4.39
CA GLU A 217 19.66 -2.16 3.33
C GLU A 217 20.64 -3.35 3.26
N PRO A 218 20.62 -4.17 2.20
CA PRO A 218 21.50 -5.32 2.12
C PRO A 218 22.98 -4.91 2.02
N GLY A 219 23.23 -3.65 1.64
CA GLY A 219 24.56 -3.09 1.43
C GLY A 219 25.24 -2.57 2.69
N THR A 220 24.54 -1.88 3.59
CA THR A 220 25.24 -1.05 4.61
C THR A 220 25.86 -1.88 5.71
N TYR A 221 25.21 -2.96 6.17
CA TYR A 221 25.81 -3.89 7.11
C TYR A 221 26.94 -4.72 6.47
N MET A 222 26.82 -5.09 5.19
CA MET A 222 27.86 -5.82 4.49
C MET A 222 29.07 -4.93 4.16
N MET A 223 28.84 -3.66 3.80
CA MET A 223 29.88 -2.67 3.53
C MET A 223 30.54 -2.18 4.80
N MET A 224 29.80 -1.98 5.89
CA MET A 224 30.36 -1.71 7.21
C MET A 224 31.14 -2.92 7.72
N GLY A 225 30.60 -4.14 7.55
CA GLY A 225 31.29 -5.38 7.87
C GLY A 225 32.56 -5.58 7.04
N ALA A 226 32.51 -5.35 5.74
CA ALA A 226 33.66 -5.41 4.83
C ALA A 226 34.67 -4.30 5.12
N GLY A 227 34.22 -3.09 5.48
CA GLY A 227 35.04 -1.97 5.94
C GLY A 227 35.77 -2.28 7.24
N LEU A 228 35.09 -2.89 8.21
CA LEU A 228 35.70 -3.34 9.47
C LEU A 228 36.68 -4.50 9.26
N LEU A 229 36.37 -5.43 8.36
CA LEU A 229 37.26 -6.54 7.98
C LEU A 229 38.51 -6.06 7.26
N THR A 230 38.38 -5.11 6.32
CA THR A 230 39.52 -4.49 5.64
C THR A 230 40.40 -3.69 6.61
N LEU A 231 39.82 -2.93 7.54
CA LEU A 231 40.57 -2.25 8.61
C LEU A 231 41.29 -3.25 9.54
N ALA A 232 40.64 -4.34 9.92
CA ALA A 232 41.25 -5.40 10.73
C ALA A 232 42.41 -6.10 9.99
N ALA A 233 42.26 -6.36 8.69
CA ALA A 233 43.30 -6.93 7.84
C ALA A 233 44.51 -5.99 7.68
N LEU A 234 44.26 -4.68 7.52
CA LEU A 234 45.31 -3.65 7.45
C LEU A 234 46.06 -3.51 8.78
N ARG A 235 45.37 -3.59 9.93
CA ARG A 235 46.01 -3.58 11.26
C ARG A 235 46.96 -4.76 11.46
N ARG A 236 46.59 -5.96 11.01
CA ARG A 236 47.45 -7.16 11.10
C ARG A 236 48.72 -7.06 10.25
N ARG A 237 48.65 -6.38 9.09
CA ARG A 237 49.83 -6.14 8.24
C ARG A 237 50.87 -5.21 8.84
N LYS A 238 50.47 -4.31 9.75
CA LYS A 238 51.40 -3.37 10.41
C LYS A 238 52.09 -3.96 11.65
N GLN A 239 51.59 -5.09 12.16
CA GLN A 239 52.17 -5.79 13.32
C GLN A 239 53.08 -6.97 12.95
N ARG A 240 53.22 -7.28 11.66
CA ARG A 240 54.26 -8.16 11.11
C ARG A 240 55.34 -7.29 10.47
#